data_AF-A0A847DRE4-F1
#
_entry.id   AF-A0A847DRE4-F1
#
_cell.length_a   1.000
_cell.length_b   1.000
_cell.length_c   1.000
_cell.angle_alpha   90.00
_cell.angle_beta   90.00
_cell.angle_gamma   90.00
#
_symmetry.space_group_name_H-M   'P 1'
#
loop_
_entity.id
_entity.type
_entity.pdbx_description
1 polymer ?
#
loop_
_entity_poly.entity_id
_entity_poly.type
_entity_poly.pdbx_seq_one_letter_code
_entity_poly.pdbx_strand_id
1 'polypeptide(L)'
;MSNAQAANRKTAAMPLSAGQFEIESQVLVRYRAAESSARQMLRAAQQADWDRVSDCEARFRRLSQQPAAAAGIDDRLPADRMSAAAHRERLRAIRRLILIDAEVRRLCDPQAAKLDAMLSI
;
A
#
# COMPACT_ATOMS: atom_id res chain seq x y z
N MET A 1 34.29 -41.51 0.15
CA MET A 1 33.00 -41.23 -0.53
C MET A 1 31.89 -41.26 0.50
N SER A 2 30.92 -40.34 0.37
CA SER A 2 29.69 -40.15 1.18
C SER A 2 29.86 -39.81 2.66
N ASN A 3 29.21 -38.79 3.23
CA ASN A 3 27.88 -38.28 2.95
C ASN A 3 27.80 -36.77 3.29
N ALA A 4 27.85 -35.92 2.26
CA ALA A 4 27.64 -34.47 2.36
C ALA A 4 26.19 -34.07 2.05
N GLN A 5 25.22 -34.97 2.24
CA GLN A 5 23.84 -34.79 1.81
C GLN A 5 22.86 -35.10 2.94
N ALA A 6 22.62 -34.13 3.84
CA ALA A 6 21.40 -34.12 4.66
C ALA A 6 21.04 -32.76 5.28
N ALA A 7 21.73 -31.67 4.94
CA ALA A 7 21.43 -30.34 5.48
C ALA A 7 20.80 -29.41 4.43
N ASN A 8 20.11 -29.95 3.42
CA ASN A 8 19.18 -29.16 2.62
C ASN A 8 17.80 -29.24 3.26
N ARG A 9 17.70 -28.73 4.49
CA ARG A 9 16.42 -28.44 5.13
C ARG A 9 15.87 -27.24 4.37
N LYS A 10 15.30 -27.51 3.19
CA LYS A 10 14.35 -26.60 2.52
C LYS A 10 13.50 -26.04 3.65
N THR A 11 13.66 -24.76 3.94
CA THR A 11 12.67 -23.93 4.61
C THR A 11 11.45 -23.93 3.72
N ALA A 12 10.74 -25.06 3.69
CA ALA A 12 9.39 -25.14 3.19
C ALA A 12 8.63 -24.18 4.09
N ALA A 13 8.32 -23.00 3.56
CA ALA A 13 7.44 -22.05 4.21
C ALA A 13 6.21 -22.85 4.66
N MET A 14 6.02 -22.99 5.98
CA MET A 14 4.83 -23.65 6.50
C MET A 14 3.62 -22.99 5.84
N PRO A 15 2.63 -23.76 5.39
CA PRO A 15 1.41 -23.19 4.86
C PRO A 15 0.79 -22.29 5.94
N LEU A 16 0.35 -21.11 5.52
CA LEU A 16 -0.36 -20.16 6.39
C LEU A 16 -1.55 -20.87 7.04
N SER A 17 -1.83 -20.54 8.29
CA SER A 17 -3.11 -20.91 8.89
C SER A 17 -4.27 -20.19 8.19
N ALA A 18 -5.48 -20.76 8.25
CA ALA A 18 -6.68 -20.13 7.67
C ALA A 18 -6.89 -18.69 8.17
N GLY A 19 -6.64 -18.45 9.47
CA GLY A 19 -6.71 -17.10 10.05
C GLY A 19 -5.65 -16.15 9.49
N GLN A 20 -4.41 -16.60 9.24
CA GLN A 20 -3.38 -15.77 8.61
C GLN A 20 -3.74 -15.43 7.16
N PHE A 21 -4.28 -16.38 6.40
CA PHE A 21 -4.72 -16.13 5.03
C PHE A 21 -5.86 -15.10 4.96
N GLU A 22 -6.83 -15.19 5.87
CA GLU A 22 -7.93 -14.23 5.95
C GLU A 22 -7.43 -12.82 6.29
N ILE A 23 -6.52 -12.71 7.27
CA ILE A 23 -5.86 -11.45 7.63
C ILE A 23 -5.11 -10.85 6.44
N GLU A 24 -4.28 -11.64 5.75
CA GLU A 24 -3.54 -11.20 4.56
C GLU A 24 -4.48 -10.69 3.47
N SER A 25 -5.55 -11.44 3.19
CA SER A 25 -6.56 -11.06 2.21
C SER A 25 -7.19 -9.71 2.56
N GLN A 26 -7.62 -9.52 3.82
CA GLN A 26 -8.23 -8.26 4.27
C GLN A 26 -7.27 -7.08 4.12
N VAL A 27 -6.01 -7.24 4.55
CA VAL A 27 -4.97 -6.20 4.42
C VAL A 27 -4.76 -5.84 2.94
N LEU A 28 -4.58 -6.83 2.06
CA LEU A 28 -4.35 -6.58 0.65
C LEU A 28 -5.57 -5.96 -0.06
N VAL A 29 -6.79 -6.35 0.32
CA VAL A 29 -8.02 -5.74 -0.20
C VAL A 29 -8.07 -4.25 0.16
N ARG A 30 -7.71 -3.88 1.40
CA ARG A 30 -7.66 -2.47 1.82
C ARG A 30 -6.65 -1.67 1.02
N TYR A 31 -5.42 -2.18 0.86
CA TYR A 31 -4.39 -1.50 0.08
C TYR A 31 -4.81 -1.33 -1.38
N ARG A 32 -5.48 -2.33 -1.98
CA ARG A 32 -6.03 -2.22 -3.34
C ARG A 32 -7.15 -1.19 -3.43
N ALA A 33 -8.06 -1.15 -2.45
CA ALA A 33 -9.14 -0.16 -2.40
C ALA A 33 -8.59 1.26 -2.25
N ALA A 34 -7.62 1.45 -1.34
CA ALA A 34 -6.92 2.70 -1.14
C ALA A 34 -6.20 3.15 -2.42
N GLU A 35 -5.49 2.24 -3.10
CA GLU A 35 -4.83 2.52 -4.38
C GLU A 35 -5.82 2.92 -5.48
N SER A 36 -6.97 2.24 -5.56
CA SER A 36 -8.03 2.61 -6.50
C SER A 36 -8.57 4.03 -6.24
N SER A 37 -8.78 4.39 -4.97
CA SER A 37 -9.21 5.74 -4.57
C SER A 37 -8.15 6.79 -4.91
N ALA A 38 -6.87 6.50 -4.65
CA ALA A 38 -5.76 7.39 -4.97
C ALA A 38 -5.61 7.60 -6.49
N ARG A 39 -5.76 6.54 -7.31
CA ARG A 39 -5.75 6.66 -8.78
C ARG A 39 -6.90 7.52 -9.30
N GLN A 40 -8.09 7.42 -8.68
CA GLN A 40 -9.23 8.28 -9.03
C GLN A 40 -8.97 9.74 -8.65
N MET A 41 -8.35 9.97 -7.49
CA MET A 41 -7.91 11.29 -7.04
C MET A 41 -6.91 11.92 -8.02
N LEU A 42 -5.92 11.16 -8.48
CA LEU A 42 -4.96 11.65 -9.47
C LEU A 42 -5.62 12.03 -10.79
N ARG A 43 -6.54 11.20 -11.30
CA ARG A 43 -7.28 11.52 -12.54
C ARG A 43 -8.12 12.78 -12.39
N ALA A 44 -8.75 12.98 -11.24
CA ALA A 44 -9.51 14.19 -10.95
C ALA A 44 -8.59 15.43 -10.89
N ALA A 45 -7.46 15.33 -10.20
CA ALA A 45 -6.45 16.39 -10.14
C ALA A 45 -5.90 16.76 -11.53
N GLN A 46 -5.63 15.76 -12.39
CA GLN A 46 -5.20 15.97 -13.78
C GLN A 46 -6.25 16.70 -14.62
N GLN A 47 -7.53 16.62 -14.24
CA GLN A 47 -8.65 17.29 -14.90
C GLN A 47 -9.04 18.61 -14.18
N ALA A 48 -8.31 19.00 -13.14
CA ALA A 48 -8.64 20.12 -12.25
C ALA A 48 -10.04 20.03 -11.60
N ASP A 49 -10.58 18.81 -11.45
CA ASP A 49 -11.84 18.53 -10.77
C ASP A 49 -11.60 18.39 -9.26
N TRP A 50 -11.42 19.52 -8.58
CA TRP A 50 -11.03 19.57 -7.16
C TRP A 50 -12.12 19.10 -6.20
N ASP A 51 -13.39 19.23 -6.58
CA ASP A 51 -14.52 18.67 -5.82
C ASP A 51 -14.39 17.15 -5.77
N ARG A 52 -14.14 16.52 -6.93
CA ARG A 52 -13.92 15.08 -7.00
C ARG A 52 -12.62 14.64 -6.31
N VAL A 53 -11.58 15.47 -6.30
CA VAL A 53 -10.37 15.21 -5.49
C VAL A 53 -10.74 15.10 -4.01
N SER A 54 -11.56 16.03 -3.49
CA SER A 54 -12.04 16.01 -2.10
C SER A 54 -12.87 14.76 -1.77
N ASP A 55 -13.79 14.36 -2.67
CA ASP A 55 -14.55 13.12 -2.53
C ASP A 55 -13.67 11.87 -2.47
N CYS A 56 -12.65 11.82 -3.33
CA CYS A 56 -11.68 10.74 -3.36
C CYS A 56 -10.81 10.71 -2.10
N GLU A 57 -10.46 11.87 -1.55
CA GLU A 57 -9.70 12.01 -0.30
C GLU A 57 -10.53 11.50 0.89
N ALA A 58 -11.78 11.92 1.01
CA ALA A 58 -12.68 11.45 2.06
C ALA A 58 -12.86 9.93 2.01
N ARG A 59 -12.99 9.35 0.80
CA ARG A 59 -13.04 7.90 0.61
C ARG A 59 -11.73 7.22 1.01
N PHE A 60 -10.59 7.74 0.58
CA PHE A 60 -9.27 7.22 0.92
C PHE A 60 -9.06 7.23 2.44
N ARG A 61 -9.41 8.34 3.10
CA ARG A 61 -9.33 8.50 4.55
C ARG A 61 -10.18 7.47 5.30
N ARG A 62 -11.41 7.21 4.84
CA ARG A 62 -12.25 6.15 5.44
C ARG A 62 -11.62 4.76 5.29
N LEU A 63 -11.01 4.46 4.14
CA LEU A 63 -10.36 3.17 3.88
C LEU A 63 -9.07 2.99 4.69
N SER A 64 -8.34 4.07 4.96
CA SER A 64 -7.10 4.05 5.75
C SER A 64 -7.32 4.13 7.26
N GLN A 65 -8.45 4.71 7.70
CA GLN A 65 -8.79 4.87 9.11
C GLN A 65 -9.75 3.82 9.62
N GLN A 66 -10.39 3.02 8.75
CA GLN A 66 -11.21 1.89 9.20
C GLN A 66 -10.31 0.94 9.97
N PRO A 67 -10.42 0.92 11.31
CA PRO A 67 -9.65 -0.04 12.07
C PRO A 67 -10.19 -1.39 11.68
N ALA A 68 -9.33 -2.39 11.63
CA ALA A 68 -9.80 -3.76 11.60
C ALA A 68 -10.41 -4.18 12.96
N ALA A 69 -11.18 -3.29 13.60
CA ALA A 69 -11.82 -3.50 14.89
C ALA A 69 -12.82 -4.66 14.83
N ALA A 70 -13.37 -4.98 13.65
CA ALA A 70 -14.19 -6.17 13.47
C ALA A 70 -13.38 -7.50 13.44
N ALA A 71 -12.05 -7.44 13.35
CA ALA A 71 -11.18 -8.61 13.18
C ALA A 71 -9.96 -8.66 14.13
N GLY A 72 -9.77 -7.67 15.02
CA GLY A 72 -8.60 -7.61 15.92
C GLY A 72 -7.25 -7.45 15.21
N ILE A 73 -7.27 -6.93 13.98
CA ILE A 73 -6.10 -6.81 13.09
C ILE A 73 -5.50 -5.39 13.25
N ASP A 74 -4.38 -5.29 13.95
CA ASP A 74 -3.57 -4.06 13.94
C ASP A 74 -2.97 -3.88 12.53
N ASP A 75 -3.08 -2.69 11.91
CA ASP A 75 -2.39 -2.37 10.63
C ASP A 75 -0.86 -2.42 10.77
N ARG A 76 -0.35 -2.45 12.01
CA ARG A 76 1.02 -2.83 12.38
C ARG A 76 1.24 -4.34 12.44
N LEU A 77 0.38 -5.12 11.78
CA LEU A 77 0.52 -6.56 11.70
C LEU A 77 1.97 -6.90 11.38
N PRO A 78 2.67 -7.55 12.32
CA PRO A 78 4.10 -7.73 12.20
C PRO A 78 4.36 -8.58 10.95
N ALA A 79 5.46 -8.28 10.26
CA ALA A 79 5.79 -8.87 8.96
C ALA A 79 5.90 -10.40 9.01
N ASP A 80 6.03 -10.97 10.21
CA ASP A 80 6.05 -12.40 10.54
C ASP A 80 4.68 -13.10 10.34
N ARG A 81 3.58 -12.36 10.28
CA ARG A 81 2.22 -12.89 10.06
C ARG A 81 1.76 -12.82 8.61
N MET A 82 2.60 -12.32 7.70
CA MET A 82 2.32 -12.27 6.27
C MET A 82 3.29 -13.16 5.50
N SER A 83 2.80 -13.83 4.46
CA SER A 83 3.64 -14.44 3.45
C SER A 83 4.54 -13.41 2.81
N ALA A 84 5.74 -13.84 2.40
CA ALA A 84 6.67 -12.97 1.70
C ALA A 84 6.08 -12.37 0.41
N ALA A 85 5.15 -13.08 -0.24
CA ALA A 85 4.43 -12.59 -1.41
C ALA A 85 3.46 -11.45 -1.04
N ALA A 86 2.63 -11.63 -0.02
CA ALA A 86 1.70 -10.60 0.43
C ALA A 86 2.43 -9.36 0.99
N HIS A 87 3.52 -9.56 1.72
CA HIS A 87 4.35 -8.46 2.21
C HIS A 87 4.94 -7.63 1.06
N ARG A 88 5.47 -8.29 0.01
CA ARG A 88 5.96 -7.58 -1.18
C ARG A 88 4.85 -6.80 -1.89
N GLU A 89 3.65 -7.35 -2.00
CA GLU A 89 2.54 -6.64 -2.64
C GLU A 89 2.07 -5.43 -1.82
N ARG A 90 2.03 -5.56 -0.49
CA ARG A 90 1.79 -4.42 0.41
C ARG A 90 2.79 -3.29 0.19
N LEU A 91 4.08 -3.60 0.15
CA LEU A 91 5.12 -2.59 -0.09
C LEU A 91 5.01 -1.94 -1.47
N ARG A 92 4.64 -2.72 -2.50
CA ARG A 92 4.37 -2.18 -3.85
C ARG A 92 3.19 -1.22 -3.84
N ALA A 93 2.09 -1.57 -3.17
CA ALA A 93 0.93 -0.69 -3.03
C ALA A 93 1.30 0.62 -2.31
N ILE A 94 2.04 0.55 -1.19
CA ILE A 94 2.52 1.73 -0.46
C ILE A 94 3.37 2.63 -1.37
N ARG A 95 4.32 2.06 -2.10
CA ARG A 95 5.16 2.83 -3.03
C ARG A 95 4.32 3.54 -4.09
N ARG A 96 3.31 2.86 -4.66
CA ARG A 96 2.39 3.46 -5.64
C ARG A 96 1.58 4.61 -5.02
N LEU A 97 1.09 4.45 -3.79
CA LEU A 97 0.36 5.49 -3.07
C LEU A 97 1.21 6.74 -2.85
N ILE A 98 2.47 6.59 -2.42
CA ILE A 98 3.38 7.72 -2.20
C ILE A 98 3.63 8.48 -3.50
N LEU A 99 3.87 7.77 -4.61
CA LEU A 99 4.08 8.41 -5.92
C LEU A 99 2.84 9.16 -6.40
N ILE A 100 1.64 8.60 -6.16
CA ILE A 100 0.39 9.27 -6.49
C ILE A 100 0.19 10.53 -5.64
N ASP A 101 0.42 10.46 -4.33
CA ASP A 101 0.31 11.62 -3.43
C ASP A 101 1.25 12.76 -3.84
N ALA A 102 2.50 12.44 -4.16
CA ALA A 102 3.48 13.42 -4.64
C ALA A 102 3.00 14.12 -5.93
N GLU A 103 2.43 13.38 -6.88
CA GLU A 103 1.93 13.96 -8.12
C GLU A 103 0.67 14.80 -7.91
N VAL A 104 -0.26 14.37 -7.05
CA VAL A 104 -1.42 15.19 -6.69
C VAL A 104 -0.98 16.51 -6.05
N ARG A 105 0.00 16.50 -5.14
CA ARG A 105 0.55 17.73 -4.53
C ARG A 105 1.17 18.66 -5.57
N ARG A 106 1.92 18.13 -6.53
CA ARG A 106 2.50 18.91 -7.65
C ARG A 106 1.42 19.58 -8.50
N LEU A 107 0.29 18.90 -8.73
CA LEU A 107 -0.84 19.45 -9.48
C LEU A 107 -1.60 20.51 -8.67
N CYS A 108 -1.73 20.34 -7.36
CA CYS A 108 -2.37 21.32 -6.47
C CYS A 108 -1.57 22.62 -6.32
N ASP A 109 -0.23 22.53 -6.29
CA ASP A 109 0.66 23.69 -6.17
C ASP A 109 1.75 23.69 -7.27
N PRO A 110 1.41 24.14 -8.49
CA PRO A 110 2.36 24.21 -9.59
C PRO A 110 3.50 25.20 -9.32
N GLN A 111 3.29 26.19 -8.44
CA GLN A 111 4.29 27.20 -8.12
C GLN A 111 5.36 26.63 -7.17
N ALA A 112 4.98 25.80 -6.20
CA ALA A 112 5.93 25.04 -5.38
C ALA A 112 6.83 24.14 -6.23
N ALA A 113 6.27 23.42 -7.21
CA ALA A 113 7.08 22.58 -8.11
C ALA A 113 8.09 23.38 -8.94
N LYS A 114 7.75 24.62 -9.33
CA LYS A 114 8.66 25.54 -10.02
C LYS A 114 9.78 26.02 -9.11
N LEU A 115 9.47 26.30 -7.84
CA LEU A 115 10.47 26.68 -6.84
C LEU A 115 11.43 25.53 -6.53
N ASP A 116 10.94 24.30 -6.35
CA ASP A 116 11.78 23.12 -6.16
C ASP A 116 12.77 22.91 -7.32
N ALA A 117 12.32 23.11 -8.56
CA ALA A 117 13.16 23.03 -9.74
C ALA A 117 14.21 24.16 -9.81
N MET A 118 13.90 25.35 -9.28
CA MET A 118 14.85 26.46 -9.19
C MET A 118 15.88 26.29 -8.06
N LEU A 119 15.52 25.57 -7.00
CA LEU A 119 16.33 25.39 -5.78
C LEU A 119 17.14 24.08 -5.75
N SER A 120 16.81 23.12 -6.62
CA SER A 120 17.60 21.90 -6.79
C SER A 120 18.85 22.19 -7.64
N ILE A 121 19.96 22.55 -6.98
CA ILE A 121 21.31 22.67 -7.55
C ILE A 121 22.03 21.32 -7.45
#